data_AF-A0A1T4KPS2-F1
#
_entry.id   AF-A0A1T4KPS2-F1
#
_cell.length_a   1.000
_cell.length_b   1.000
_cell.length_c   1.000
_cell.angle_alpha   90.00
_cell.angle_beta   90.00
_cell.angle_gamma   90.00
#
_symmetry.space_group_name_H-M   'P 1'
#
loop_
_entity.id
_entity.type
_entity.pdbx_description
1 polymer ?
#
loop_
_entity_poly.entity_id
_entity_poly.type
_entity_poly.pdbx_seq_one_letter_code
_entity_poly.pdbx_strand_id
1 'polypeptide(L)'
;MQKNTSLRTVQKHRRISSFLSLCFQLSPLPRLMLETFIRSQFGRRYYSMRLALKIFFFLLLFPLFLWFPLIRYLLWGLWPEPNFDANTLSNFWSHYTTWYVFTFAFIVLAIRKKRKAMKNWGPTSCPGVSLPFFYKIKLFGRPLTARFIETIAEPLVTFLIGFILFRLEQKIGHVIMISSVFFSLSYIYAYRIADEKLMDMHDDKQSGDAYREVLSDTRRPLTPPDAEDVF
;
A
#
# COMPACT_ATOMS: atom_id res chain seq x y z
N MET A 1 20.40 9.83 -35.44
CA MET A 1 21.10 9.26 -34.25
C MET A 1 20.16 9.11 -33.02
N GLN A 2 18.92 8.63 -33.19
CA GLN A 2 17.90 8.56 -32.12
C GLN A 2 17.74 7.19 -31.43
N LYS A 3 18.51 6.15 -31.81
CA LYS A 3 18.31 4.77 -31.31
C LYS A 3 18.69 4.52 -29.84
N ASN A 4 19.37 5.44 -29.16
CA ASN A 4 19.87 5.22 -27.79
C ASN A 4 18.95 5.77 -26.68
N THR A 5 17.94 6.58 -27.01
CA THR A 5 17.03 7.17 -26.00
C THR A 5 15.93 6.20 -25.57
N SER A 6 15.40 5.37 -26.48
CA SER A 6 14.38 4.35 -26.16
C SER A 6 14.94 3.24 -25.25
N LEU A 7 16.15 2.75 -25.51
CA LEU A 7 16.76 1.71 -24.67
C LEU A 7 17.04 2.19 -23.24
N ARG A 8 17.46 3.46 -23.07
CA ARG A 8 17.69 4.07 -21.75
C ARG A 8 16.40 4.25 -20.96
N THR A 9 15.29 4.60 -21.63
CA THR A 9 13.99 4.76 -20.97
C THR A 9 13.44 3.42 -20.49
N VAL A 10 13.54 2.35 -21.29
CA VAL A 10 13.13 0.99 -20.89
C VAL A 10 13.96 0.47 -19.70
N GLN A 11 15.29 0.65 -19.71
CA GLN A 11 16.14 0.20 -18.60
C GLN A 11 15.86 0.95 -17.28
N LYS A 12 15.68 2.28 -17.34
CA LYS A 12 15.33 3.09 -16.15
C LYS A 12 13.98 2.69 -15.57
N HIS A 13 12.99 2.42 -16.43
CA HIS A 13 11.67 1.94 -16.03
C HIS A 13 11.76 0.61 -15.26
N ARG A 14 12.62 -0.31 -15.73
CA ARG A 14 12.85 -1.62 -15.10
C ARG A 14 13.41 -1.50 -13.68
N ARG A 15 14.42 -0.65 -13.44
CA ARG A 15 15.04 -0.52 -12.10
C ARG A 15 14.08 0.04 -11.05
N ILE A 16 13.33 1.09 -11.37
CA ILE A 16 12.36 1.69 -10.43
C ILE A 16 11.23 0.69 -10.14
N SER A 17 10.77 -0.05 -11.15
CA SER A 17 9.75 -1.09 -10.96
C SER A 17 10.23 -2.20 -10.03
N SER A 18 11.48 -2.66 -10.15
CA SER A 18 12.04 -3.68 -9.24
C SER A 18 12.16 -3.21 -7.78
N PHE A 19 12.54 -1.95 -7.55
CA PHE A 19 12.59 -1.42 -6.19
C PHE A 19 11.18 -1.30 -5.59
N LEU A 20 10.24 -0.73 -6.34
CA LEU A 20 8.85 -0.61 -5.89
C LEU A 20 8.18 -1.96 -5.68
N SER A 21 8.49 -2.97 -6.50
CA SER A 21 7.97 -4.32 -6.33
C SER A 21 8.49 -4.98 -5.05
N LEU A 22 9.76 -4.77 -4.71
CA LEU A 22 10.32 -5.21 -3.43
C LEU A 22 9.65 -4.51 -2.25
N CYS A 23 9.50 -3.18 -2.32
CA CYS A 23 8.76 -2.42 -1.31
C CYS A 23 7.32 -2.93 -1.18
N PHE A 24 6.66 -3.24 -2.29
CA PHE A 24 5.31 -3.78 -2.31
C PHE A 24 5.23 -5.17 -1.66
N GLN A 25 6.20 -6.05 -1.90
CA GLN A 25 6.26 -7.38 -1.27
C GLN A 25 6.49 -7.32 0.24
N LEU A 26 7.28 -6.34 0.72
CA LEU A 26 7.50 -6.12 2.15
C LEU A 26 6.39 -5.30 2.83
N SER A 27 5.62 -4.55 2.05
CA SER A 27 4.57 -3.65 2.55
C SER A 27 3.39 -4.31 3.28
N PRO A 28 3.00 -5.59 3.11
CA PRO A 28 1.76 -6.09 3.71
C PRO A 28 1.73 -5.97 5.24
N LEU A 29 2.89 -6.14 5.89
CA LEU A 29 3.02 -6.01 7.35
C LEU A 29 2.80 -4.56 7.81
N PRO A 30 3.63 -3.57 7.41
CA PRO A 30 3.44 -2.18 7.83
C PRO A 30 2.11 -1.59 7.35
N ARG A 31 1.66 -1.99 6.15
CA ARG A 31 0.41 -1.52 5.56
C ARG A 31 -0.80 -1.95 6.36
N LEU A 32 -0.93 -3.25 6.67
CA LEU A 32 -2.08 -3.75 7.45
C LEU A 32 -2.15 -3.09 8.84
N MET A 33 -0.98 -2.83 9.44
CA MET A 33 -0.87 -2.16 10.72
C MET A 33 -1.51 -0.76 10.67
N LEU A 34 -1.13 0.09 9.71
CA LEU A 34 -1.64 1.46 9.60
C LEU A 34 -3.08 1.53 9.08
N GLU A 35 -3.43 0.70 8.10
CA GLU A 35 -4.79 0.63 7.56
C GLU A 35 -5.81 0.28 8.64
N THR A 36 -5.42 -0.54 9.62
CA THR A 36 -6.27 -0.89 10.76
C THR A 36 -6.63 0.32 11.63
N PHE A 37 -5.87 1.42 11.58
CA PHE A 37 -6.23 2.68 12.25
C PHE A 37 -6.91 3.67 11.31
N ILE A 38 -6.42 3.85 10.09
CA ILE A 38 -6.89 4.92 9.20
C ILE A 38 -8.21 4.55 8.53
N ARG A 39 -8.30 3.39 7.88
CA ARG A 39 -9.42 3.10 6.96
C ARG A 39 -10.62 2.51 7.66
N SER A 40 -11.82 2.77 7.17
CA SER A 40 -13.03 2.10 7.62
C SER A 40 -13.41 0.98 6.63
N GLN A 41 -14.11 -0.06 7.11
CA GLN A 41 -14.73 -1.11 6.27
C GLN A 41 -13.81 -1.85 5.29
N PHE A 42 -13.19 -2.96 5.70
CA PHE A 42 -12.44 -3.81 4.78
C PHE A 42 -13.29 -4.90 4.13
N GLY A 43 -12.94 -5.25 2.88
CA GLY A 43 -13.43 -6.47 2.25
C GLY A 43 -12.91 -7.73 2.93
N ARG A 44 -13.70 -8.82 2.85
CA ARG A 44 -13.36 -10.11 3.51
C ARG A 44 -12.05 -10.72 3.03
N ARG A 45 -11.68 -10.55 1.75
CA ARG A 45 -10.42 -11.07 1.19
C ARG A 45 -9.21 -10.23 1.58
N TYR A 46 -9.43 -8.95 1.79
CA TYR A 46 -8.37 -7.99 2.09
C TYR A 46 -7.88 -8.15 3.54
N TYR A 47 -8.80 -8.41 4.47
CA TYR A 47 -8.48 -8.51 5.89
C TYR A 47 -8.28 -9.96 6.37
N SER A 48 -7.03 -10.42 6.46
CA SER A 48 -6.69 -11.73 7.01
C SER A 48 -6.40 -11.67 8.51
N MET A 49 -7.26 -12.29 9.32
CA MET A 49 -7.03 -12.40 10.77
C MET A 49 -5.74 -13.15 11.10
N ARG A 50 -5.34 -14.13 10.28
CA ARG A 50 -4.10 -14.88 10.48
C ARG A 50 -2.89 -13.97 10.36
N LEU A 51 -2.89 -13.07 9.38
CA LEU A 51 -1.82 -12.09 9.20
C LEU A 51 -1.82 -11.08 10.36
N ALA A 52 -2.98 -10.59 10.77
CA ALA A 52 -3.10 -9.69 11.92
C ALA A 52 -2.56 -10.32 13.22
N LEU A 53 -2.84 -11.60 13.48
CA LEU A 53 -2.28 -12.32 14.63
C LEU A 53 -0.76 -12.46 14.55
N LYS A 54 -0.20 -12.77 13.37
CA LYS A 54 1.26 -12.81 13.19
C LYS A 54 1.90 -11.46 13.48
N ILE A 55 1.32 -10.36 12.99
CA ILE A 55 1.79 -8.99 13.28
C ILE A 55 1.67 -8.70 14.78
N PHE A 56 0.57 -9.08 15.42
CA PHE A 56 0.37 -8.89 16.85
C PHE A 56 1.45 -9.60 17.68
N PHE A 57 1.70 -10.89 17.43
CA PHE A 57 2.75 -11.62 18.16
C PHE A 57 4.14 -11.07 17.87
N PHE A 58 4.41 -10.68 16.63
CA PHE A 58 5.66 -10.02 16.27
C PHE A 58 5.84 -8.72 17.06
N LEU A 59 4.86 -7.82 17.05
CA LEU A 59 4.91 -6.57 17.80
C LEU A 59 4.97 -6.79 19.32
N LEU A 60 4.28 -7.80 19.84
CA LEU A 60 4.28 -8.11 21.27
C LEU A 60 5.67 -8.57 21.76
N LEU A 61 6.34 -9.41 20.97
CA LEU A 61 7.65 -9.98 21.33
C LEU A 61 8.82 -9.08 20.95
N PHE A 62 8.65 -8.16 20.00
CA PHE A 62 9.76 -7.36 19.47
C PHE A 62 10.47 -6.49 20.52
N PRO A 63 9.78 -5.75 21.42
CA PRO A 63 10.45 -5.05 22.53
C PRO A 63 11.25 -5.96 23.46
N LEU A 64 10.74 -7.17 23.75
CA LEU A 64 11.43 -8.15 24.59
C LEU A 64 12.69 -8.66 23.89
N PHE A 65 12.63 -8.84 22.56
CA PHE A 65 13.79 -9.20 21.75
C PHE A 65 14.85 -8.10 21.75
N LEU A 66 14.46 -6.83 21.67
CA LEU A 66 15.37 -5.68 21.73
C LEU A 66 16.00 -5.47 23.12
N TRP A 67 15.38 -5.99 24.19
CA TRP A 67 15.95 -5.94 25.54
C TRP A 67 17.23 -6.78 25.68
N PHE A 68 17.41 -7.81 24.85
CA PHE A 68 18.57 -8.68 24.94
C PHE A 68 19.85 -7.94 24.52
N PRO A 69 20.92 -7.96 25.34
CA PRO A 69 22.12 -7.16 25.13
C PRO A 69 22.87 -7.51 23.84
N LEU A 70 22.87 -8.79 23.44
CA LEU A 70 23.52 -9.25 22.20
C LEU A 70 22.87 -8.62 20.95
N ILE A 71 21.54 -8.64 20.91
CA ILE A 71 20.77 -8.08 19.80
C ILE A 71 20.90 -6.56 19.79
N ARG A 72 20.85 -5.96 20.99
CA ARG A 72 21.07 -4.53 21.15
C ARG A 72 22.45 -4.12 20.63
N TYR A 73 23.51 -4.85 20.97
CA TYR A 73 24.87 -4.60 20.47
C TYR A 73 24.95 -4.72 18.94
N LEU A 74 24.34 -5.75 18.36
CA LEU A 74 24.30 -5.95 16.91
C LEU A 74 23.58 -4.80 16.19
N LEU A 75 22.49 -4.29 16.77
CA LEU A 75 21.68 -3.22 16.21
C LEU A 75 22.12 -1.81 16.64
N TRP A 76 23.11 -1.69 17.53
CA TRP A 76 23.50 -0.42 18.15
C TRP A 76 24.02 0.60 17.13
N GLY A 77 24.64 0.12 16.06
CA GLY A 77 25.08 0.96 14.94
C GLY A 77 23.93 1.64 14.17
N LEU A 78 22.70 1.15 14.30
CA LEU A 78 21.51 1.72 13.66
C LEU A 78 20.70 2.65 14.58
N TRP A 79 20.84 2.50 15.91
CA TRP A 79 20.13 3.30 16.91
C TRP A 79 21.04 3.60 18.11
N PRO A 80 21.80 4.71 18.09
CA PRO A 80 22.56 5.14 19.25
C PRO A 80 21.57 5.50 20.35
N GLU A 81 21.49 4.66 21.39
CA GLU A 81 20.67 4.97 22.55
C GLU A 81 21.42 5.86 23.55
N PRO A 82 20.76 6.90 24.09
CA PRO A 82 21.27 7.65 25.22
C PRO A 82 21.24 6.73 26.46
N ASN A 83 22.42 6.32 26.95
CA ASN A 83 22.68 5.76 28.28
C ASN A 83 21.52 5.01 28.94
N PHE A 84 20.98 3.99 28.26
CA PHE A 84 19.90 3.18 28.82
C PHE A 84 20.50 2.25 29.87
N ASP A 85 20.36 2.63 31.14
CA ASP A 85 20.69 1.80 32.28
C ASP A 85 19.70 0.62 32.32
N ALA A 86 20.12 -0.50 31.72
CA ALA A 86 19.31 -1.70 31.51
C ALA A 86 18.88 -2.37 32.83
N ASN A 87 19.39 -1.90 33.97
CA ASN A 87 19.13 -2.48 35.28
C ASN A 87 17.81 -2.02 35.91
N THR A 88 17.09 -1.07 35.30
CA THR A 88 15.84 -0.55 35.88
C THR A 88 14.62 -0.91 35.04
N LEU A 89 13.78 -1.82 35.56
CA LEU A 89 12.47 -2.16 34.97
C LEU A 89 11.60 -0.91 34.72
N SER A 90 11.74 0.13 35.53
CA SER A 90 11.05 1.42 35.34
C SER A 90 11.36 2.05 33.96
N ASN A 91 12.61 1.99 33.51
CA ASN A 91 13.01 2.54 32.22
C ASN A 91 12.43 1.73 31.05
N PHE A 92 12.25 0.42 31.23
CA PHE A 92 11.58 -0.39 30.22
C PHE A 92 10.16 0.12 29.98
N TRP A 93 9.38 0.26 31.05
CA TRP A 93 7.99 0.66 30.93
C TRP A 93 7.84 2.09 30.42
N SER A 94 8.71 3.03 30.77
CA SER A 94 8.61 4.42 30.26
C SER A 94 8.75 4.51 28.73
N HIS A 95 9.57 3.65 28.12
CA HIS A 95 9.84 3.69 26.67
C HIS A 95 8.96 2.74 25.84
N TYR A 96 8.46 1.65 26.44
CA TYR A 96 7.69 0.63 25.72
C TYR A 96 6.19 0.60 26.07
N THR A 97 5.71 1.36 27.05
CA THR A 97 4.27 1.42 27.36
C THR A 97 3.43 1.79 26.14
N THR A 98 3.81 2.83 25.39
CA THR A 98 3.06 3.27 24.20
C THR A 98 3.05 2.20 23.10
N TRP A 99 4.12 1.43 22.97
CA TRP A 99 4.22 0.31 22.05
C TRP A 99 3.20 -0.79 22.36
N TYR A 100 3.09 -1.19 23.64
CA TYR A 100 2.12 -2.19 24.06
C TYR A 100 0.68 -1.70 23.94
N VAL A 101 0.42 -0.44 24.29
CA VAL A 101 -0.89 0.20 24.08
C VAL A 101 -1.26 0.20 22.60
N PHE A 102 -0.33 0.57 21.71
CA PHE A 102 -0.54 0.53 20.26
C PHE A 102 -0.81 -0.90 19.77
N THR A 103 -0.04 -1.87 20.23
CA THR A 103 -0.18 -3.29 19.86
C THR A 103 -1.53 -3.86 20.28
N PHE A 104 -1.98 -3.53 21.49
CA PHE A 104 -3.29 -3.92 21.99
C PHE A 104 -4.43 -3.22 21.24
N ALA A 105 -4.30 -1.91 21.00
CA ALA A 105 -5.26 -1.15 20.20
C ALA A 105 -5.40 -1.73 18.78
N PHE A 106 -4.28 -2.10 18.15
CA PHE A 106 -4.25 -2.74 16.85
C PHE A 106 -5.09 -4.02 16.84
N ILE A 107 -4.85 -4.97 17.76
CA ILE A 107 -5.59 -6.25 17.77
C ILE A 107 -7.09 -6.07 18.10
N VAL A 108 -7.44 -5.14 18.98
CA VAL A 108 -8.84 -4.83 19.29
C VAL A 108 -9.56 -4.25 18.07
N LEU A 109 -8.96 -3.29 17.37
CA LEU A 109 -9.51 -2.71 16.15
C LEU A 109 -9.61 -3.74 15.03
N ALA A 110 -8.58 -4.55 14.87
CA ALA A 110 -8.51 -5.71 13.98
C ALA A 110 -9.73 -6.64 14.15
N ILE A 111 -10.00 -7.07 15.39
CA ILE A 111 -11.14 -7.95 15.71
C ILE A 111 -12.47 -7.25 15.42
N ARG A 112 -12.60 -5.98 15.83
CA ARG A 112 -13.82 -5.18 15.58
C ARG A 112 -14.10 -5.05 14.09
N LYS A 113 -13.08 -4.82 13.26
CA LYS A 113 -13.22 -4.71 11.81
C LYS A 113 -13.59 -6.04 11.18
N LYS A 114 -12.98 -7.16 11.61
CA LYS A 114 -13.37 -8.51 11.14
C LYS A 114 -14.85 -8.80 11.39
N ARG A 115 -15.34 -8.48 12.60
CA ARG A 115 -16.76 -8.66 12.94
C ARG A 115 -17.68 -7.83 12.04
N LYS A 116 -17.32 -6.56 11.77
CA LYS A 116 -18.07 -5.70 10.84
C LYS A 116 -18.04 -6.22 9.40
N ALA A 117 -16.90 -6.73 8.93
CA ALA A 117 -16.75 -7.31 7.59
C ALA A 117 -17.54 -8.63 7.40
N MET A 118 -17.82 -9.36 8.49
CA MET A 118 -18.72 -10.51 8.45
C MET A 118 -20.18 -10.09 8.31
N LYS A 119 -20.59 -9.02 9.02
CA LYS A 119 -21.98 -8.53 8.98
C LYS A 119 -22.36 -7.92 7.63
N ASN A 120 -21.44 -7.18 7.00
CA ASN A 120 -21.71 -6.52 5.72
C ASN A 120 -21.34 -7.45 4.56
N TRP A 121 -22.32 -7.82 3.73
CA TRP A 121 -22.13 -8.62 2.52
C TRP A 121 -21.63 -7.76 1.34
N GLY A 122 -20.70 -6.85 1.62
CA GLY A 122 -20.10 -6.00 0.60
C GLY A 122 -19.19 -6.77 -0.35
N PRO A 123 -18.74 -6.14 -1.45
CA PRO A 123 -17.84 -6.76 -2.41
C PRO A 123 -16.62 -7.34 -1.70
N THR A 124 -16.24 -8.57 -2.06
CA THR A 124 -15.24 -9.35 -1.31
C THR A 124 -13.85 -8.70 -1.25
N SER A 125 -13.57 -7.71 -2.11
CA SER A 125 -12.22 -7.18 -2.38
C SER A 125 -12.11 -5.65 -2.27
N CYS A 126 -12.86 -5.01 -1.37
CA CYS A 126 -12.69 -3.56 -1.15
C CYS A 126 -11.48 -3.25 -0.24
N PRO A 127 -10.57 -2.33 -0.65
CA PRO A 127 -9.35 -1.96 0.09
C PRO A 127 -9.59 -1.08 1.33
N GLY A 128 -10.84 -0.83 1.71
CA GLY A 128 -11.19 0.12 2.77
C GLY A 128 -11.63 1.47 2.23
N VAL A 129 -12.59 2.08 2.92
CA VAL A 129 -13.05 3.45 2.68
C VAL A 129 -12.23 4.40 3.56
N SER A 130 -11.56 5.36 2.93
CA SER A 130 -10.82 6.43 3.60
C SER A 130 -11.71 7.27 4.52
N LEU A 131 -11.11 7.90 5.53
CA LEU A 131 -11.88 8.74 6.46
C LEU A 131 -12.50 9.93 5.72
N PRO A 132 -13.76 10.30 6.02
CA PRO A 132 -14.42 11.45 5.39
C PRO A 132 -13.68 12.78 5.64
N PHE A 133 -12.84 12.83 6.69
CA PHE A 133 -11.98 13.96 6.99
C PHE A 133 -11.07 14.34 5.81
N PHE A 134 -10.45 13.36 5.13
CA PHE A 134 -9.50 13.64 4.04
C PHE A 134 -10.17 14.26 2.81
N TYR A 135 -11.43 13.90 2.54
CA TYR A 135 -12.18 14.45 1.40
C TYR A 135 -12.62 15.91 1.63
N LYS A 136 -12.62 16.40 2.87
CA LYS A 136 -12.93 17.81 3.18
C LYS A 136 -11.74 18.74 2.95
N ILE A 137 -10.53 18.19 2.87
CA ILE A 137 -9.31 18.98 2.68
C ILE A 137 -9.24 19.42 1.21
N LYS A 138 -9.04 20.72 0.98
CA LYS A 138 -8.79 21.29 -0.35
C LYS A 138 -7.34 21.74 -0.43
N LEU A 139 -6.65 21.38 -1.50
CA LEU A 139 -5.28 21.80 -1.78
C LEU A 139 -5.32 22.71 -3.01
N PHE A 140 -4.84 23.95 -2.86
CA PHE A 140 -4.93 24.99 -3.90
C PHE A 140 -6.36 25.20 -4.43
N GLY A 141 -7.34 25.21 -3.52
CA GLY A 141 -8.76 25.41 -3.85
C GLY A 141 -9.45 24.22 -4.53
N ARG A 142 -8.71 23.17 -4.92
CA ARG A 142 -9.26 21.96 -5.56
C ARG A 142 -9.45 20.83 -4.53
N PRO A 143 -10.53 20.01 -4.65
CA PRO A 143 -10.67 18.82 -3.83
C PRO A 143 -9.54 17.83 -4.15
N LEU A 144 -9.04 17.15 -3.12
CA LEU A 144 -8.02 16.12 -3.30
C LEU A 144 -8.59 14.92 -4.06
N THR A 145 -7.86 14.45 -5.07
CA THR A 145 -8.19 13.19 -5.76
C THR A 145 -7.99 12.01 -4.81
N ALA A 146 -8.82 10.98 -4.97
CA ALA A 146 -8.72 9.76 -4.15
C ALA A 146 -7.30 9.16 -4.19
N ARG A 147 -6.66 9.13 -5.36
CA ARG A 147 -5.26 8.68 -5.50
C ARG A 147 -4.30 9.46 -4.61
N PHE A 148 -4.43 10.79 -4.55
CA PHE A 148 -3.57 11.63 -3.71
C PHE A 148 -3.84 11.39 -2.22
N ILE A 149 -5.11 11.21 -1.84
CA ILE A 149 -5.49 10.90 -0.47
C ILE A 149 -4.82 9.60 -0.01
N GLU A 150 -4.97 8.53 -0.81
CA GLU A 150 -4.47 7.20 -0.46
C GLU A 150 -2.94 7.10 -0.53
N THR A 151 -2.29 7.80 -1.47
CA THR A 151 -0.82 7.70 -1.66
C THR A 151 -0.02 8.66 -0.78
N ILE A 152 -0.55 9.85 -0.49
CA ILE A 152 0.21 10.92 0.18
C ILE A 152 -0.48 11.40 1.45
N ALA A 153 -1.78 11.73 1.42
CA ALA A 153 -2.42 12.37 2.58
C ALA A 153 -2.57 11.43 3.78
N GLU A 154 -3.06 10.21 3.58
CA GLU A 154 -3.19 9.21 4.65
C GLU A 154 -1.81 8.85 5.25
N PRO A 155 -0.79 8.50 4.45
CA PRO A 155 0.53 8.18 4.98
C PRO A 155 1.17 9.35 5.70
N LEU A 156 1.04 10.57 5.17
CA LEU A 156 1.61 11.76 5.77
C LEU A 156 1.06 12.02 7.17
N VAL A 157 -0.26 11.87 7.38
CA VAL A 157 -0.84 12.01 8.72
C VAL A 157 -0.26 10.96 9.68
N THR A 158 -0.13 9.70 9.25
CA THR A 158 0.51 8.68 10.09
C THR A 158 1.99 8.94 10.32
N PHE A 159 2.71 9.47 9.33
CA PHE A 159 4.10 9.85 9.46
C PHE A 159 4.27 10.94 10.52
N LEU A 160 3.42 11.97 10.50
CA LEU A 160 3.44 13.06 11.48
C LEU A 160 3.14 12.55 12.89
N ILE A 161 2.17 11.64 13.06
CA ILE A 161 1.89 11.00 14.36
C ILE A 161 3.12 10.20 14.82
N GLY A 162 3.72 9.42 13.94
CA GLY A 162 4.95 8.67 14.22
C GLY A 162 6.11 9.59 14.59
N PHE A 163 6.24 10.74 13.92
CA PHE A 163 7.26 11.74 14.18
C PHE A 163 7.10 12.40 15.55
N ILE A 164 5.86 12.72 15.95
CA ILE A 164 5.58 13.23 17.29
C ILE A 164 5.98 12.19 18.35
N LEU A 165 5.60 10.92 18.16
CA LEU A 165 6.00 9.84 19.06
C LEU A 165 7.51 9.64 19.11
N PHE A 166 8.19 9.77 17.97
CA PHE A 166 9.64 9.73 17.89
C PHE A 166 10.30 10.85 18.71
N ARG A 167 9.77 12.07 18.64
CA ARG A 167 10.27 13.21 19.44
C ARG A 167 10.02 13.04 20.94
N LEU A 168 9.01 12.25 21.33
CA LEU A 168 8.77 11.81 22.72
C LEU A 168 9.60 10.58 23.11
N GLU A 169 10.62 10.24 22.32
CA GLU A 169 11.53 9.12 22.53
C GLU A 169 10.83 7.75 22.58
N GLN A 170 9.63 7.66 22.00
CA GLN A 170 8.88 6.42 21.93
C GLN A 170 9.32 5.61 20.72
N LYS A 171 9.81 4.39 20.95
CA LYS A 171 10.37 3.52 19.90
C LYS A 171 9.36 3.17 18.80
N ILE A 172 8.07 3.09 19.16
CA ILE A 172 6.97 2.82 18.22
C ILE A 172 6.85 3.91 17.14
N GLY A 173 7.29 5.14 17.43
CA GLY A 173 7.29 6.25 16.48
C GLY A 173 8.06 5.92 15.20
N HIS A 174 9.25 5.34 15.33
CA HIS A 174 10.07 4.90 14.19
C HIS A 174 9.35 3.87 13.32
N VAL A 175 8.72 2.88 13.97
CA VAL A 175 8.00 1.81 13.26
C VAL A 175 6.82 2.39 12.49
N ILE A 176 6.07 3.31 13.08
CA ILE A 176 4.96 4.01 12.41
C ILE A 176 5.48 4.85 11.23
N MET A 177 6.57 5.60 11.41
CA MET A 177 7.17 6.41 10.35
C MET A 177 7.62 5.54 9.17
N ILE A 178 8.42 4.50 9.42
CA ILE A 178 8.86 3.57 8.38
C ILE A 178 7.65 2.91 7.72
N SER A 179 6.67 2.47 8.51
CA SER A 179 5.45 1.84 7.98
C SER A 179 4.68 2.77 7.05
N SER A 180 4.64 4.07 7.35
CA SER A 180 3.93 5.06 6.52
C SER A 180 4.62 5.28 5.17
N VAL A 181 5.96 5.22 5.13
CA VAL A 181 6.72 5.28 3.87
C VAL A 181 6.42 4.04 3.02
N PHE A 182 6.48 2.84 3.60
CA PHE A 182 6.13 1.60 2.90
C PHE A 182 4.68 1.58 2.43
N PHE A 183 3.76 2.13 3.23
CA PHE A 183 2.36 2.29 2.84
C PHE A 183 2.26 3.16 1.58
N SER A 184 2.86 4.35 1.58
CA SER A 184 2.82 5.27 0.45
C SER A 184 3.36 4.63 -0.84
N LEU A 185 4.55 4.02 -0.75
CA LEU A 185 5.18 3.33 -1.90
C LEU A 185 4.34 2.16 -2.41
N SER A 186 3.73 1.38 -1.50
CA SER A 186 2.86 0.26 -1.85
C SER A 186 1.64 0.70 -2.67
N TYR A 187 1.01 1.80 -2.27
CA TYR A 187 -0.14 2.35 -3.00
C TYR A 187 0.26 2.96 -4.34
N ILE A 188 1.38 3.68 -4.40
CA ILE A 188 1.90 4.21 -5.67
C ILE A 188 2.14 3.07 -6.67
N TYR A 189 2.76 1.98 -6.21
CA TYR A 189 3.00 0.81 -7.05
C TYR A 189 1.69 0.11 -7.47
N ALA A 190 0.73 -0.04 -6.56
CA ALA A 190 -0.56 -0.64 -6.87
C ALA A 190 -1.35 0.16 -7.92
N TYR A 191 -1.36 1.49 -7.82
CA TYR A 191 -2.00 2.34 -8.84
C TYR A 191 -1.30 2.24 -10.19
N ARG A 192 0.04 2.17 -10.20
CA ARG A 192 0.79 1.98 -11.45
C ARG A 192 0.45 0.66 -12.14
N ILE A 193 0.41 -0.46 -11.40
CA ILE A 193 -0.02 -1.75 -11.96
C ILE A 193 -1.46 -1.67 -12.50
N ALA A 194 -2.35 -1.00 -11.77
CA ALA A 194 -3.74 -0.85 -12.20
C ALA A 194 -3.84 -0.02 -13.49
N ASP A 195 -3.05 1.04 -13.62
CA ASP A 195 -2.99 1.88 -14.82
C ASP A 195 -2.39 1.11 -16.02
N GLU A 196 -1.30 0.35 -15.82
CA GLU A 196 -0.73 -0.54 -16.84
C GLU A 196 -1.76 -1.57 -17.33
N LYS A 197 -2.45 -2.25 -16.41
CA LYS A 197 -3.51 -3.21 -16.75
C LYS A 197 -4.68 -2.57 -17.50
N LEU A 198 -5.05 -1.33 -17.16
CA LEU A 198 -6.10 -0.60 -17.87
C LEU A 198 -5.69 -0.30 -19.31
N MET A 199 -4.44 0.10 -19.53
CA MET A 199 -3.91 0.33 -20.88
C MET A 199 -3.92 -0.96 -21.71
N ASP A 200 -3.43 -2.08 -21.14
CA ASP A 200 -3.45 -3.38 -21.81
C ASP A 200 -4.88 -3.80 -22.22
N MET A 201 -5.86 -3.59 -21.32
CA MET A 201 -7.27 -3.89 -21.61
C MET A 201 -7.87 -3.03 -22.73
N HIS A 202 -7.41 -1.78 -22.87
CA HIS A 202 -7.84 -0.90 -23.97
C HIS A 202 -7.25 -1.35 -25.31
N ASP A 203 -5.99 -1.74 -25.32
CA ASP A 203 -5.29 -2.25 -26.51
C ASP A 203 -5.88 -3.59 -26.98
N ASP A 204 -6.19 -4.49 -26.04
CA ASP A 204 -6.87 -5.76 -26.32
C ASP A 204 -8.26 -5.53 -26.92
N LYS A 205 -9.00 -4.54 -26.42
CA LYS A 205 -10.32 -4.19 -26.96
C LYS A 205 -10.20 -3.62 -28.38
N GLN A 206 -9.26 -2.70 -28.58
CA GLN A 206 -9.07 -2.05 -29.88
C GLN A 206 -8.61 -3.04 -30.96
N SER A 207 -7.70 -3.94 -30.62
CA SER A 207 -7.27 -5.01 -31.54
C SER A 207 -8.42 -5.97 -31.85
N GLY A 208 -9.21 -6.37 -30.86
CA GLY A 208 -10.40 -7.19 -31.06
C GLY A 208 -11.43 -6.56 -31.99
N ASP A 209 -11.66 -5.25 -31.87
CA ASP A 209 -12.58 -4.51 -32.74
C ASP A 209 -12.03 -4.42 -34.19
N ALA A 210 -10.73 -4.19 -34.37
CA ALA A 210 -10.08 -4.21 -35.69
C ALA A 210 -10.17 -5.60 -36.36
N TYR A 211 -9.99 -6.68 -35.61
CA TYR A 211 -10.17 -8.04 -36.14
C TYR A 211 -11.62 -8.31 -36.58
N ARG A 212 -12.61 -7.80 -35.84
CA ARG A 212 -14.03 -7.94 -36.20
C ARG A 212 -14.38 -7.18 -37.47
N GLU A 213 -13.78 -6.01 -37.68
CA GLU A 213 -13.95 -5.22 -38.89
C GLU A 213 -13.46 -6.00 -40.12
N VAL A 214 -12.24 -6.54 -40.08
CA VAL A 214 -11.66 -7.36 -41.16
C VAL A 214 -12.50 -8.62 -41.44
N LEU A 215 -13.01 -9.28 -40.39
CA LEU A 215 -13.89 -10.45 -40.54
C LEU A 215 -15.26 -10.10 -41.12
N SER A 216 -15.77 -8.90 -40.83
CA SER A 216 -17.04 -8.43 -41.41
C SER A 216 -16.89 -8.09 -42.89
N ASP A 217 -15.72 -7.59 -43.31
CA ASP A 217 -15.44 -7.24 -44.69
C ASP A 217 -15.26 -8.49 -45.57
N THR A 218 -14.55 -9.50 -45.06
CA THR A 218 -14.41 -10.81 -45.74
C THR A 218 -15.71 -11.60 -45.88
N ARG A 219 -16.73 -11.29 -45.08
CA ARG A 219 -18.08 -11.90 -45.20
C ARG A 219 -19.01 -11.14 -46.15
N ARG A 220 -18.61 -9.99 -46.68
CA ARG A 220 -19.41 -9.33 -47.72
C ARG A 220 -19.41 -10.26 -48.93
N PRO A 221 -20.57 -10.75 -49.40
CA PRO A 221 -20.61 -11.49 -50.64
C PRO A 221 -20.00 -10.59 -51.71
N LEU A 222 -19.07 -11.13 -52.50
CA LEU A 222 -18.63 -10.48 -53.73
C LEU A 222 -19.90 -10.25 -54.54
N THR A 223 -20.43 -9.03 -54.51
CA THR A 223 -21.42 -8.61 -55.50
C THR A 223 -20.73 -8.83 -56.83
N PRO A 224 -21.26 -9.73 -57.70
CA PRO A 224 -20.67 -9.94 -59.00
C PRO A 224 -20.57 -8.56 -59.66
N PRO A 225 -19.42 -8.22 -60.28
CA PRO A 225 -19.29 -6.93 -60.96
C PRO A 225 -20.47 -6.79 -61.89
N ASP A 226 -21.21 -5.69 -61.73
CA ASP A 226 -22.45 -5.42 -62.45
C ASP A 226 -22.23 -5.70 -63.93
N ALA A 227 -22.93 -6.70 -64.46
CA ALA A 227 -22.85 -7.12 -65.85
C ALA A 227 -23.61 -6.14 -66.77
N GLU A 228 -23.52 -4.83 -66.52
CA GLU A 228 -24.31 -3.80 -67.21
C GLU A 228 -23.63 -3.16 -68.43
N ASP A 229 -22.35 -3.44 -68.73
CA ASP A 229 -21.65 -2.85 -69.89
C ASP A 229 -21.39 -3.85 -71.04
N VAL A 230 -22.37 -4.70 -71.38
CA VAL A 230 -22.34 -5.49 -72.63
C VAL A 230 -23.65 -5.30 -73.39
N PHE A 231 -23.92 -4.10 -73.91
CA PHE A 231 -24.82 -3.88 -75.04
C PHE A 231 -24.36 -2.67 -75.86
#